data_AF-A0A251S725-F1
#
_entry.id   AF-A0A251S725-F1
#
_cell.length_a   1.000
_cell.length_b   1.000
_cell.length_c   1.000
_cell.angle_alpha   90.00
_cell.angle_beta   90.00
_cell.angle_gamma   90.00
#
_symmetry.space_group_name_H-M   'P 1'
#
loop_
_entity.id
_entity.type
_entity.pdbx_description
1 polymer ?
#
loop_
_entity_poly.entity_id
_entity_poly.type
_entity_poly.pdbx_seq_one_letter_code
_entity_poly.pdbx_strand_id
1 'polypeptide(L)'
;MLFFLSVCCRGEVVRCTLWNGYAQQFNDFLTQNNPIENVMAVIQHVKIKLWQGQYTVQNDKFGTRLFLNEEIHEVNELRRRYYY
;
A
#
# COMPACT_ATOMS: atom_id res chain seq x y z
N MET A 1 3.32 9.46 12.71
CA MET A 1 2.09 8.64 12.62
C MET A 1 2.46 7.29 12.03
N LEU A 2 1.91 6.19 12.55
CA LEU A 2 2.13 4.83 12.06
C LEU A 2 0.83 4.35 11.41
N PHE A 3 0.87 3.92 10.15
CA PHE A 3 -0.30 3.37 9.47
C PHE A 3 -0.10 1.87 9.20
N PHE A 4 -1.03 1.05 9.68
CA PHE A 4 -1.09 -0.37 9.37
C PHE A 4 -2.10 -0.60 8.25
N LEU A 5 -1.66 -1.26 7.19
CA LEU A 5 -2.48 -1.62 6.04
C LEU A 5 -2.39 -3.11 5.80
N SER A 6 -3.50 -3.73 5.43
CA SER A 6 -3.52 -5.11 4.93
C SER A 6 -3.58 -5.02 3.42
N VAL A 7 -2.50 -5.43 2.75
CA VAL A 7 -2.38 -5.37 1.29
C VAL A 7 -2.58 -6.78 0.75
N CYS A 8 -3.47 -6.95 -0.24
CA CYS A 8 -3.70 -8.23 -0.90
C CYS A 8 -2.75 -8.39 -2.09
N CYS A 9 -1.72 -9.21 -1.93
CA CYS A 9 -0.74 -9.53 -2.96
C CYS A 9 -1.01 -10.94 -3.51
N ARG A 10 -1.55 -11.05 -4.72
CA ARG A 10 -1.85 -12.33 -5.40
C ARG A 10 -2.75 -13.27 -4.59
N GLY A 11 -3.69 -12.73 -3.81
CA GLY A 11 -4.60 -13.49 -2.96
C GLY A 11 -4.13 -13.69 -1.52
N GLU A 12 -2.87 -13.35 -1.21
CA GLU A 12 -2.33 -13.40 0.15
C GLU A 12 -2.39 -12.02 0.81
N VAL A 13 -2.82 -11.96 2.07
CA VAL A 13 -2.89 -10.72 2.83
C VAL A 13 -1.58 -10.50 3.58
N VAL A 14 -0.86 -9.45 3.21
CA VAL A 14 0.41 -9.06 3.83
C VAL A 14 0.22 -7.78 4.63
N ARG A 15 0.78 -7.75 5.86
CA ARG A 15 0.77 -6.53 6.68
C ARG A 15 1.81 -5.55 6.17
N CYS A 16 1.35 -4.34 5.85
CA CYS A 16 2.16 -3.21 5.49
C CYS A 16 2.17 -2.15 6.61
N THR A 17 3.32 -1.58 6.89
CA THR A 17 3.50 -0.49 7.85
C THR A 17 4.10 0.72 7.15
N LEU A 18 3.34 1.81 7.08
CA LEU A 18 3.79 3.09 6.56
C LEU A 18 4.22 4.01 7.71
N TRP A 19 5.33 4.71 7.50
CA TRP A 19 5.95 5.62 8.45
C TRP A 19 6.01 7.05 7.89
N ASN A 20 6.01 8.02 8.80
CA ASN A 20 6.25 9.43 8.54
C ASN A 20 5.33 10.02 7.45
N GLY A 21 5.90 10.74 6.47
CA GLY A 21 5.15 11.43 5.42
C GLY A 21 4.27 10.51 4.59
N TYR A 22 4.67 9.24 4.39
CA TYR A 22 3.86 8.28 3.65
C TYR A 22 2.58 7.87 4.39
N ALA A 23 2.65 7.80 5.73
CA ALA A 23 1.47 7.54 6.55
C ALA A 23 0.47 8.71 6.49
N GLN A 24 0.99 9.95 6.48
CA GLN A 24 0.16 11.14 6.33
C GLN A 24 -0.46 11.20 4.92
N GLN A 25 0.34 11.00 3.86
CA GLN A 25 -0.13 10.98 2.47
C GLN A 25 -1.27 9.97 2.28
N PHE A 26 -1.15 8.79 2.87
CA PHE A 26 -2.20 7.77 2.79
C PHE A 26 -3.47 8.18 3.56
N ASN A 27 -3.31 8.77 4.74
CA ASN A 27 -4.45 9.26 5.53
C ASN A 27 -5.18 10.42 4.84
N ASP A 28 -4.44 11.34 4.22
CA ASP A 28 -5.00 12.45 3.45
C ASP A 28 -5.78 11.91 2.24
N PHE A 29 -5.23 10.90 1.56
CA PHE A 29 -5.91 10.21 0.45
C PHE A 29 -7.24 9.56 0.91
N LEU A 30 -7.25 8.86 2.04
CA LEU A 30 -8.47 8.27 2.61
C LEU A 30 -9.48 9.32 3.08
N THR A 31 -9.02 10.50 3.46
CA THR A 31 -9.92 11.59 3.89
C THR A 31 -10.55 12.29 2.69
N GLN A 32 -9.80 12.39 1.58
CA GLN A 32 -10.26 12.99 0.33
C GLN A 32 -11.16 12.06 -0.49
N ASN A 33 -10.93 10.75 -0.41
CA ASN A 33 -11.72 9.73 -1.11
C ASN A 33 -12.71 9.07 -0.16
N ASN A 34 -13.90 8.70 -0.65
CA ASN A 34 -14.88 8.04 0.18
C ASN A 34 -14.32 6.69 0.66
N PRO A 35 -14.38 6.37 1.97
CA PRO A 35 -13.78 5.14 2.54
C PRO A 35 -14.44 3.83 2.05
N ILE A 36 -15.46 3.94 1.19
CA ILE A 36 -16.23 2.84 0.63
C ILE A 36 -15.60 2.32 -0.68
N GLU A 37 -14.74 3.12 -1.34
CA GLU A 37 -14.07 2.67 -2.56
C GLU A 37 -12.83 1.82 -2.27
N ASN A 38 -12.67 0.74 -3.03
CA ASN A 38 -11.48 -0.10 -3.02
C ASN A 38 -10.26 0.72 -3.45
N VAL A 39 -9.37 1.03 -2.51
CA VAL A 39 -8.11 1.73 -2.78
C VAL A 39 -7.07 0.74 -3.29
N MET A 40 -6.58 0.96 -4.51
CA MET A 40 -5.44 0.24 -5.07
C MET A 40 -4.17 1.04 -4.85
N ALA A 41 -3.19 0.42 -4.20
CA ALA A 41 -1.90 1.01 -3.93
C ALA A 41 -0.78 0.15 -4.53
N VAL A 42 0.18 0.81 -5.20
CA VAL A 42 1.43 0.19 -5.63
C VAL A 42 2.56 0.77 -4.81
N ILE A 43 3.30 -0.10 -4.12
CA ILE A 43 4.42 0.29 -3.28
C ILE A 43 5.70 -0.35 -3.81
N GLN A 44 6.65 0.48 -4.24
CA GLN A 44 7.96 0.05 -4.75
C GLN A 44 9.07 0.34 -3.73
N HIS A 45 10.14 -0.45 -3.78
CA HIS A 45 11.29 -0.34 -2.87
C HIS A 45 10.88 -0.39 -1.38
N VAL A 46 10.10 -1.41 -1.03
CA VAL A 46 9.73 -1.70 0.35
C VAL A 46 10.74 -2.63 1.01
N LYS A 47 10.88 -2.50 2.32
CA LYS A 47 11.70 -3.39 3.13
C LYS A 47 10.82 -4.49 3.74
N ILE A 48 11.16 -5.74 3.45
CA ILE A 48 10.53 -6.89 4.11
C ILE A 48 11.20 -7.09 5.48
N LYS A 49 10.40 -7.26 6.52
CA LYS A 49 10.85 -7.52 7.88
C LYS A 49 10.03 -8.63 8.52
N LEU A 50 10.70 -9.61 9.11
CA LEU A 50 10.04 -10.61 9.96
C LEU A 50 9.82 -9.99 11.34
N TRP A 51 8.56 -9.92 11.77
CA TRP A 51 8.17 -9.40 13.08
C TRP A 51 7.23 -10.38 13.76
N GLN A 52 7.59 -10.86 14.95
CA GLN A 52 6.82 -11.85 15.72
C GLN A 52 6.38 -13.08 14.89
N GLY A 53 7.28 -13.57 14.03
CA GLY A 53 7.00 -14.73 13.17
C GLY A 53 6.11 -14.43 11.95
N GLN A 54 5.71 -13.18 11.73
CA GLN A 54 4.92 -12.76 10.58
C GLN A 54 5.75 -11.88 9.64
N TYR A 55 5.61 -12.09 8.33
CA TYR A 55 6.22 -11.21 7.35
C TYR A 55 5.45 -9.90 7.26
N THR A 56 6.17 -8.80 7.46
CA THR A 56 5.65 -7.44 7.35
C THR A 56 6.45 -6.69 6.31
N VAL A 57 5.79 -5.83 5.54
CA VAL A 57 6.45 -4.90 4.62
C VAL A 57 6.39 -3.51 5.20
N GLN A 58 7.51 -2.78 5.13
CA GLN A 58 7.59 -1.42 5.65
C GLN A 58 8.20 -0.51 4.59
N ASN A 59 7.79 0.77 4.55
CA ASN A 59 8.48 1.73 3.70
C ASN A 59 9.90 1.97 4.23
N ASP A 60 10.85 2.08 3.31
CA ASP A 60 12.21 2.47 3.58
C ASP A 60 12.35 4.00 3.57
N LYS A 61 13.31 4.52 4.33
CA LYS A 61 13.43 5.95 4.63
C LYS A 61 13.84 6.79 3.40
N PHE A 62 14.42 6.19 2.36
CA PHE A 62 15.09 6.94 1.30
C PHE A 62 14.72 6.57 -0.16
N GLY A 63 13.76 5.68 -0.40
CA GLY A 63 13.47 5.28 -1.78
C GLY A 63 12.11 4.66 -2.06
N THR A 64 11.23 4.54 -1.05
CA THR A 64 9.91 3.96 -1.27
C THR A 64 9.06 4.89 -2.14
N ARG A 65 8.48 4.33 -3.19
CA ARG A 65 7.47 5.02 -4.02
C ARG A 65 6.11 4.44 -3.69
N LEU A 66 5.15 5.31 -3.39
CA LEU A 66 3.78 4.96 -3.06
C LEU A 66 2.88 5.62 -4.12
N PHE A 67 2.19 4.81 -4.91
CA PHE A 67 1.22 5.24 -5.89
C PHE A 67 -0.17 4.82 -5.43
N LEU A 68 -1.11 5.76 -5.36
CA LEU A 68 -2.46 5.54 -4.85
C LEU A 68 -3.47 5.85 -5.96
N ASN A 69 -4.19 4.83 -6.43
CA ASN A 69 -5.20 4.95 -7.50
C ASN A 69 -4.72 5.70 -8.77
N GLU A 70 -3.42 5.81 -9.01
CA GLU A 70 -2.90 6.41 -10.23
C GLU A 70 -3.15 5.50 -11.43
N GLU A 71 -3.37 6.09 -12.60
CA GLU A 71 -3.50 5.37 -13.88
C GLU A 71 -2.14 4.86 -14.40
N ILE A 72 -1.32 4.32 -13.51
CA ILE A 72 -0.07 3.65 -13.88
C ILE A 72 -0.36 2.25 -14.42
N HIS A 73 0.50 1.77 -15.31
CA HIS A 73 0.33 0.50 -16.01
C HIS A 73 0.08 -0.66 -15.03
N GLU A 74 0.81 -0.66 -13.91
CA GLU A 74 0.73 -1.67 -12.86
C GLU A 74 -0.60 -1.63 -12.09
N VAL A 75 -1.14 -0.44 -11.80
CA VAL A 75 -2.47 -0.30 -11.18
C VAL A 75 -3.54 -0.75 -12.17
N ASN A 76 -3.41 -0.37 -13.45
CA ASN A 76 -4.35 -0.79 -14.49
C ASN A 76 -4.31 -2.31 -14.75
N GLU A 77 -3.14 -2.94 -14.62
CA GLU A 77 -3.00 -4.39 -14.68
C GLU A 77 -3.64 -5.08 -13.46
N LEU A 78 -3.40 -4.57 -12.25
CA LEU A 78 -4.07 -5.03 -11.03
C LEU A 78 -5.59 -4.85 -11.13
N ARG A 79 -6.04 -3.70 -11.64
CA ARG A 79 -7.47 -3.40 -11.83
C ARG A 79 -8.11 -4.40 -12.79
N ARG A 80 -7.47 -4.68 -13.92
CA ARG A 80 -7.92 -5.73 -14.85
C ARG A 80 -7.99 -7.11 -14.21
N ARG A 81 -7.09 -7.44 -13.29
CA ARG A 81 -7.05 -8.75 -12.64
C ARG A 81 -8.07 -8.95 -11.50
N TYR A 82 -8.46 -7.86 -10.84
CA TYR A 82 -9.40 -7.92 -9.70
C TYR A 82 -10.84 -7.52 -10.07
N TYR A 83 -11.05 -6.81 -11.17
CA TYR A 83 -12.38 -6.37 -11.62
C TYR A 83 -12.90 -7.05 -12.89
N TYR A 84 -12.07 -7.82 -13.60
CA TYR A 84 -12.47 -8.71 -14.71
C TYR A 84 -12.02 -10.14 -14.40
#